data_AF-A0A8T7BVS8-F1
#
_entry.id   AF-A0A8T7BVS8-F1
#
_cell.length_a   1.000
_cell.length_b   1.000
_cell.length_c   1.000
_cell.angle_alpha   90.00
_cell.angle_beta   90.00
_cell.angle_gamma   90.00
#
_symmetry.space_group_name_H-M   'P 1'
#
loop_
_entity.id
_entity.type
_entity.pdbx_description
1 polymer ?
#
loop_
_entity_poly.entity_id
_entity_poly.type
_entity_poly.pdbx_seq_one_letter_code
_entity_poly.pdbx_strand_id
1 'polypeptide(L)'
;MHLRLPTLTLALCCALQVHAAEISVRIQNAPADGVLVFQVYDNANAFGDFRNPIREVRYPVEPDGSYVIRDVPAGTIAVLVYADENDNRTLDKSFIGIPREPLGLSNSYR
;
A
#
# COMPACT_ATOMS: atom_id res chain seq x y z
N MET A 1 -7.10 49.40 -44.62
CA MET A 1 -7.59 48.03 -44.29
C MET A 1 -6.50 47.32 -43.51
N HIS A 2 -6.63 47.21 -42.18
CA HIS A 2 -5.68 46.46 -41.35
C HIS A 2 -6.35 45.14 -40.93
N LEU A 3 -5.93 44.04 -41.54
CA LEU A 3 -6.40 42.70 -41.21
C LEU A 3 -5.51 42.15 -40.09
N ARG A 4 -6.07 41.92 -38.89
CA ARG A 4 -5.36 41.27 -37.77
C ARG A 4 -5.73 39.78 -37.78
N LEU A 5 -4.74 38.91 -38.00
CA LEU A 5 -4.90 37.46 -37.86
C LEU A 5 -4.99 37.10 -36.36
N PRO A 6 -5.92 36.23 -35.94
CA PRO A 6 -5.94 35.71 -34.58
C PRO A 6 -4.90 34.58 -34.43
N THR A 7 -4.03 34.69 -33.44
CA THR A 7 -3.12 33.63 -33.01
C THR A 7 -3.92 32.54 -32.31
N LEU A 8 -3.99 31.35 -32.92
CA LEU A 8 -4.61 30.17 -32.32
C LEU A 8 -3.57 29.46 -31.44
N THR A 9 -3.65 29.64 -30.13
CA THR A 9 -2.80 28.91 -29.18
C THR A 9 -3.35 27.50 -28.99
N LEU A 10 -2.73 26.51 -29.62
CA LEU A 10 -3.04 25.10 -29.38
C LEU A 10 -2.40 24.66 -28.06
N ALA A 11 -3.18 24.65 -26.98
CA ALA A 11 -2.75 24.08 -25.70
C ALA A 11 -2.77 22.54 -25.79
N LEU A 12 -1.61 21.93 -26.00
CA LEU A 12 -1.43 20.48 -25.96
C LEU A 12 -1.49 20.02 -24.49
N CYS A 13 -2.68 19.66 -24.02
CA CYS A 13 -2.87 18.99 -22.73
C CYS A 13 -2.33 17.55 -22.85
N CYS A 14 -1.05 17.36 -22.51
CA CYS A 14 -0.49 16.01 -22.36
C CYS A 14 -1.10 15.41 -21.08
N ALA A 15 -2.04 14.48 -21.23
CA ALA A 15 -2.58 13.74 -20.10
C ALA A 15 -1.46 12.85 -19.53
N LEU A 16 -0.94 13.23 -18.36
CA LEU A 16 -0.03 12.36 -17.60
C LEU A 16 -0.79 11.09 -17.23
N GLN A 17 -0.48 9.97 -17.88
CA GLN A 17 -0.99 8.69 -17.45
C GLN A 17 -0.30 8.30 -16.14
N VAL A 18 -0.97 8.59 -15.01
CA VAL A 18 -0.61 8.02 -13.72
C VAL A 18 -1.06 6.56 -13.75
N HIS A 19 -0.17 5.66 -14.16
CA HIS A 19 -0.39 4.21 -14.01
C HIS A 19 -0.09 3.82 -12.57
N ALA A 20 -1.12 3.41 -11.84
CA ALA A 20 -0.95 2.81 -10.54
C ALA A 20 -0.83 1.30 -10.70
N ALA A 21 0.14 0.70 -10.00
CA ALA A 21 0.44 -0.72 -10.06
C ALA A 21 -0.49 -1.53 -9.18
N GLU A 22 -0.59 -2.82 -9.50
CA GLU A 22 -1.21 -3.84 -8.68
C GLU A 22 -0.11 -4.74 -8.07
N ILE A 23 -0.24 -5.05 -6.79
CA ILE A 23 0.63 -6.00 -6.08
C ILE A 23 -0.18 -7.24 -5.72
N SER A 24 0.25 -8.39 -6.23
CA SER A 24 -0.23 -9.69 -5.74
C SER A 24 0.61 -10.13 -4.54
N VAL A 25 -0.05 -10.38 -3.41
CA VAL A 25 0.59 -10.83 -2.17
C VAL A 25 0.14 -12.25 -1.88
N ARG A 26 1.11 -13.14 -1.63
CA ARG A 26 0.83 -14.50 -1.17
C ARG A 26 1.33 -14.66 0.26
N ILE A 27 0.42 -15.01 1.16
CA ILE A 27 0.72 -15.23 2.57
C ILE A 27 0.97 -16.71 2.80
N GLN A 28 2.07 -17.01 3.48
CA GLN A 28 2.36 -18.36 3.97
C GLN A 28 2.08 -18.39 5.47
N ASN A 29 1.46 -19.46 5.96
CA ASN A 29 1.12 -19.65 7.38
C ASN A 29 0.24 -18.53 7.94
N ALA A 30 -0.78 -18.11 7.18
CA ALA A 30 -1.81 -17.20 7.71
C ALA A 30 -2.55 -17.87 8.89
N PRO A 31 -3.16 -17.08 9.79
CA PRO A 31 -4.16 -17.58 10.74
C PRO A 31 -5.30 -18.32 10.02
N ALA A 32 -6.11 -19.09 10.76
CA ALA A 32 -7.22 -19.84 10.18
C ALA A 32 -8.43 -18.95 9.82
N ASP A 33 -8.61 -17.85 10.56
CA ASP A 33 -9.69 -16.89 10.42
C ASP A 33 -9.23 -15.49 10.85
N GLY A 34 -10.12 -14.51 10.75
CA GLY A 34 -9.86 -13.12 11.13
C GLY A 34 -9.63 -12.20 9.94
N VAL A 35 -9.01 -11.05 10.21
CA VAL A 35 -8.75 -10.00 9.22
C VAL A 35 -7.25 -9.75 9.13
N LEU A 36 -6.74 -9.77 7.91
CA LEU A 36 -5.39 -9.32 7.59
C LEU A 36 -5.43 -7.87 7.12
N VAL A 37 -4.50 -7.08 7.65
CA VAL A 37 -4.29 -5.69 7.27
C VAL A 37 -2.98 -5.59 6.51
N PHE A 38 -3.05 -5.07 5.29
CA PHE A 38 -1.91 -4.91 4.39
C PHE A 38 -1.57 -3.44 4.29
N GLN A 39 -0.33 -3.10 4.62
CA GLN A 39 0.19 -1.74 4.57
C GLN A 39 1.33 -1.65 3.56
N VAL A 40 1.28 -0.62 2.70
CA VAL A 40 2.34 -0.32 1.72
C VAL A 40 3.05 0.96 2.13
N TYR A 41 4.36 0.93 2.06
CA TYR A 41 5.25 2.03 2.39
C TYR A 41 6.17 2.32 1.20
N ASP A 42 6.36 3.60 0.87
CA ASP A 42 7.32 4.09 -0.14
C ASP A 42 8.55 4.77 0.51
N ASN A 43 8.56 4.87 1.84
CA ASN A 43 9.61 5.52 2.61
C ASN A 43 10.17 4.58 3.68
N ALA A 44 11.49 4.42 3.69
CA ALA A 44 12.18 3.50 4.60
C ALA A 44 12.02 3.88 6.09
N ASN A 45 11.99 5.17 6.43
CA ASN A 45 11.81 5.61 7.82
C ASN A 45 10.36 5.36 8.29
N ALA A 46 9.39 5.66 7.42
CA ALA A 46 7.97 5.36 7.67
C ALA A 46 7.75 3.86 7.90
N PHE A 47 8.38 3.02 7.07
CA PHE A 47 8.37 1.57 7.23
C PHE A 47 9.06 1.12 8.52
N GLY A 48 10.25 1.61 8.84
CA GLY A 48 10.99 1.23 10.05
C GLY A 48 10.26 1.55 11.35
N ASP A 49 9.46 2.61 11.36
CA ASP A 49 8.64 3.00 12.50
C ASP A 49 7.19 2.43 12.44
N PHE A 50 6.85 1.71 11.37
CA PHE A 50 5.49 1.28 10.99
C PHE A 50 4.45 2.40 11.16
N ARG A 51 4.67 3.54 10.49
CA ARG A 51 3.80 4.72 10.56
C ARG A 51 3.58 5.30 9.17
N ASN A 52 2.42 5.92 8.97
CA ASN A 52 2.07 6.64 7.74
C ASN A 52 2.23 5.78 6.47
N PRO A 53 1.58 4.60 6.39
CA PRO A 53 1.55 3.85 5.13
C PRO A 53 0.87 4.68 4.04
N ILE A 54 1.34 4.56 2.80
CA ILE A 54 0.73 5.25 1.66
C ILE A 54 -0.55 4.55 1.18
N ARG A 55 -0.70 3.26 1.51
CA ARG A 55 -1.91 2.47 1.28
C ARG A 55 -2.12 1.48 2.42
N GLU A 56 -3.39 1.29 2.75
CA GLU A 56 -3.85 0.26 3.68
C GLU A 56 -5.09 -0.41 3.09
N VAL A 57 -5.11 -1.74 3.08
CA VAL A 57 -6.28 -2.53 2.69
C VAL A 57 -6.50 -3.65 3.70
N ARG A 58 -7.76 -4.06 3.88
CA ARG A 58 -8.17 -5.11 4.81
C ARG A 58 -8.85 -6.23 4.03
N TYR A 59 -8.47 -7.46 4.32
CA TYR A 59 -9.11 -8.64 3.75
C TYR A 59 -9.42 -9.64 4.86
N PRO A 60 -10.57 -10.35 4.80
CA PRO A 60 -10.73 -11.55 5.58
C PRO A 60 -9.62 -12.55 5.19
N VAL A 61 -9.26 -13.45 6.10
CA VAL A 61 -8.34 -14.55 5.75
C VAL A 61 -8.97 -15.42 4.66
N GLU A 62 -8.29 -15.52 3.53
CA GLU A 62 -8.67 -16.36 2.40
C GLU A 62 -7.93 -17.72 2.45
N PRO A 63 -8.60 -18.86 2.15
CA PRO A 63 -7.99 -20.18 2.21
C PRO A 63 -6.79 -20.39 1.27
N ASP A 64 -6.75 -19.69 0.13
CA ASP A 64 -5.65 -19.79 -0.84
C ASP A 64 -4.47 -18.84 -0.52
N GLY A 65 -4.64 -17.98 0.50
CA GLY A 65 -3.67 -17.00 0.95
C GLY A 65 -3.29 -15.95 -0.10
N SER A 66 -4.15 -15.69 -1.09
CA SER A 66 -3.84 -14.78 -2.20
C SER A 66 -4.62 -13.47 -2.09
N TYR A 67 -3.90 -12.36 -2.17
CA TYR A 67 -4.46 -11.02 -1.98
C TYR A 67 -3.93 -10.05 -3.03
N VAL A 68 -4.70 -8.98 -3.26
CA VAL A 68 -4.38 -7.97 -4.25
C VAL A 68 -4.44 -6.59 -3.63
N ILE A 69 -3.36 -5.80 -3.76
CA ILE A 69 -3.34 -4.38 -3.39
C ILE A 69 -3.28 -3.57 -4.68
N ARG A 70 -4.31 -2.75 -4.91
CA ARG A 70 -4.41 -1.89 -6.10
C ARG A 70 -3.95 -0.46 -5.80
N ASP A 71 -3.81 0.31 -6.86
CA ASP A 71 -3.55 1.75 -6.80
C ASP A 71 -2.26 2.11 -6.05
N VAL A 72 -1.22 1.29 -6.24
CA VAL A 72 0.10 1.51 -5.65
C VAL A 72 0.97 2.32 -6.60
N PRO A 73 1.56 3.45 -6.17
CA PRO A 73 2.49 4.20 -6.99
C PRO A 73 3.70 3.36 -7.44
N ALA A 74 4.16 3.56 -8.66
CA ALA A 74 5.39 2.94 -9.13
C ALA A 74 6.59 3.44 -8.30
N GLY A 75 7.49 2.53 -7.94
CA GLY A 75 8.70 2.85 -7.18
C GLY A 75 9.16 1.71 -6.28
N THR A 76 10.18 1.98 -5.47
CA THR A 76 10.59 1.07 -4.39
C THR A 76 9.58 1.16 -3.26
N ILE A 77 9.08 -0.01 -2.84
CA ILE A 77 8.10 -0.11 -1.78
C ILE A 77 8.45 -1.24 -0.81
N ALA A 78 7.84 -1.19 0.37
CA ALA A 78 7.79 -2.30 1.31
C ALA A 78 6.32 -2.62 1.64
N VAL A 79 6.03 -3.90 1.82
CA VAL A 79 4.71 -4.36 2.27
C VAL A 79 4.85 -5.01 3.64
N LEU A 80 4.00 -4.58 4.56
CA LEU A 80 3.79 -5.22 5.86
C LEU A 80 2.37 -5.77 5.89
N VAL A 81 2.19 -6.95 6.46
CA VAL A 81 0.89 -7.57 6.69
C VAL A 81 0.81 -7.96 8.15
N TYR A 82 -0.29 -7.65 8.84
CA TYR A 82 -0.53 -8.10 10.22
C TYR A 82 -1.95 -8.62 10.39
N ALA A 83 -2.14 -9.50 11.37
CA ALA A 83 -3.45 -9.95 11.81
C ALA A 83 -3.98 -9.00 12.89
N ASP A 84 -5.13 -8.37 12.62
CA ASP A 84 -5.82 -7.48 13.58
C ASP A 84 -6.68 -8.34 14.50
N GLU A 85 -6.06 -8.88 15.56
CA GLU A 85 -6.70 -9.89 16.43
C GLU A 85 -7.76 -9.30 17.36
N ASN A 86 -7.73 -7.99 17.60
CA ASN A 86 -8.64 -7.30 18.52
C ASN A 86 -9.58 -6.29 17.85
N ASP A 87 -9.58 -6.23 16.51
CA ASP A 87 -10.40 -5.37 15.65
C ASP A 87 -10.31 -3.87 15.98
N ASN A 88 -9.15 -3.43 16.49
CA ASN A 88 -8.93 -2.02 16.83
C ASN A 88 -8.44 -1.19 15.62
N ARG A 89 -8.13 -1.86 14.49
CA ARG A 89 -7.68 -1.26 13.23
C ARG A 89 -6.34 -0.53 13.33
N THR A 90 -5.50 -0.95 14.26
CA THR A 90 -4.17 -0.38 14.46
C THR A 90 -3.17 -1.50 14.71
N LEU A 91 -1.95 -1.36 14.18
CA LEU A 91 -0.86 -2.24 14.56
C LEU A 91 -0.46 -1.95 16.01
N ASP A 92 -0.87 -2.81 16.92
CA ASP A 92 -0.61 -2.63 18.35
C ASP A 92 0.88 -2.73 18.65
N LYS A 93 1.40 -1.76 19.41
CA LYS A 93 2.81 -1.71 19.81
C LYS A 93 2.95 -1.60 21.33
N SER A 94 4.05 -2.16 21.85
CA SER A 94 4.48 -1.93 23.22
C SER A 94 5.00 -0.50 23.42
N PHE A 95 5.27 -0.11 24.68
CA PHE A 95 5.79 1.24 25.01
C PHE A 95 7.16 1.56 24.37
N ILE A 96 7.92 0.53 23.98
CA ILE A 96 9.18 0.66 23.23
C ILE A 96 9.01 0.50 21.71
N GLY A 97 7.77 0.44 21.21
CA GLY A 97 7.46 0.42 19.78
C GLY A 97 7.45 -0.96 19.12
N ILE A 98 7.65 -2.05 19.86
CA ILE A 98 7.62 -3.42 19.30
C ILE A 98 6.17 -3.84 19.01
N PRO A 99 5.84 -4.29 17.79
CA PRO A 99 4.53 -4.85 17.45
C PRO A 99 4.14 -6.03 18.34
N ARG A 100 2.85 -6.12 18.67
CA ARG A 100 2.29 -7.18 19.53
C ARG A 100 1.52 -8.23 18.76
N GLU A 101 1.09 -7.90 17.55
CA GLU A 101 0.32 -8.79 16.69
C GLU A 101 1.24 -9.58 15.74
N PRO A 102 0.83 -10.78 15.30
CA PRO A 102 1.54 -11.51 14.26
C PRO A 102 1.62 -10.68 12.98
N LEU A 103 2.84 -10.52 12.45
CA LEU A 103 3.08 -9.79 11.21
C LEU A 103 4.06 -10.50 10.28
N GLY A 104 3.95 -10.20 9.00
CA GLY A 104 4.85 -10.61 7.93
C GLY A 104 5.29 -9.42 7.10
N LEU A 105 6.53 -9.49 6.59
CA LEU A 105 7.11 -8.47 5.72
C LEU A 105 7.37 -9.05 4.32
N SER A 106 7.28 -8.20 3.30
CA SER A 106 7.63 -8.56 1.92
C SER A 106 9.03 -9.14 1.79
N ASN A 107 9.26 -9.94 0.73
CA ASN A 107 10.52 -10.65 0.45
C ASN A 107 10.96 -11.64 1.55
N SER A 108 10.01 -12.13 2.36
CA SER A 108 10.28 -13.11 3.42
C SER A 108 11.42 -12.68 4.34
N TYR A 109 11.44 -11.39 4.72
CA TYR A 109 12.42 -10.86 5.66
C TYR A 109 12.38 -11.67 6.96
N ARG A 110 13.55 -12.10 7.44
CA ARG A 110 13.70 -13.01 8.57
C ARG A 110 14.78 -12.51 9.51
#